data_AF-A0A521K007-F1
#
_entry.id   AF-A0A521K007-F1
#
_cell.length_a   1.000
_cell.length_b   1.000
_cell.length_c   1.000
_cell.angle_alpha   90.00
_cell.angle_beta   90.00
_cell.angle_gamma   90.00
#
_symmetry.space_group_name_H-M   'P 1'
#
loop_
_entity.id
_entity.type
_entity.pdbx_description
1 polymer ?
#
loop_
_entity_poly.entity_id
_entity_poly.type
_entity_poly.pdbx_seq_one_letter_code
_entity_poly.pdbx_strand_id
1 'polypeptide(L)'
;MHAPNIIVPDIVPYLFAVLTLLLLWEFHEIQVNAGRILAVDLWDRSGIRLFIHITPCDGRTCPACLATYGLAFLPITAARKKEFTSPRDRCTNPSGCRCLLVGLYGSWPEARALLKRLQDQGKSNPKPILLTTPQLIAIAKGPWEQSLSAAMDRVSVHMLEAVHEEKPHPDVAIFKYQYVIANAKTDRDLAFVIPAYLRLTDLLEQHGRYKDALECIDRFEQAYAPGKLAGHFSPTPAQRGVVADRKTRLRTVGA
;
A
#
# COMPACT_ATOMS: atom_id res chain seq x y z
N MET A 1 64.21 -32.53 12.16
CA MET A 1 62.87 -32.60 11.54
C MET A 1 62.43 -31.18 11.25
N HIS A 2 62.49 -30.74 9.99
CA HIS A 2 61.96 -29.44 9.57
C HIS A 2 60.52 -29.66 9.09
N ALA A 3 59.56 -29.03 9.76
CA ALA A 3 58.20 -28.99 9.28
C ALA A 3 58.17 -28.17 7.98
N PRO A 4 57.55 -28.65 6.90
CA PRO A 4 57.44 -27.87 5.68
C PRO A 4 56.60 -26.62 5.96
N ASN A 5 57.18 -25.44 5.74
CA ASN A 5 56.46 -24.19 5.74
C ASN A 5 55.52 -24.16 4.54
N ILE A 6 54.22 -24.36 4.80
CA ILE A 6 53.18 -24.21 3.78
C ILE A 6 52.93 -22.71 3.60
N ILE A 7 53.56 -22.13 2.59
CA ILE A 7 53.30 -20.75 2.17
C ILE A 7 52.00 -20.78 1.36
N VAL A 8 50.88 -20.44 1.99
CA VAL A 8 49.60 -20.32 1.30
C VAL A 8 49.62 -19.03 0.48
N PRO A 9 49.46 -19.09 -0.86
CA PRO A 9 49.46 -17.89 -1.69
C PRO A 9 48.31 -16.95 -1.31
N ASP A 10 48.55 -15.64 -1.32
CA ASP A 10 47.56 -14.61 -0.97
C ASP A 10 46.29 -14.65 -1.81
N ILE A 11 46.29 -15.32 -2.95
CA ILE A 11 45.11 -15.50 -3.81
C ILE A 11 44.12 -16.55 -3.26
N VAL A 12 44.57 -17.47 -2.42
CA VAL A 12 43.76 -18.60 -1.92
C VAL A 12 42.53 -18.14 -1.12
N PRO A 13 42.62 -17.18 -0.18
CA PRO A 13 41.45 -16.63 0.50
C PRO A 13 40.40 -16.02 -0.44
N TYR A 14 40.84 -15.35 -1.51
CA TYR A 14 39.93 -14.76 -2.51
C TYR A 14 39.23 -15.84 -3.33
N LEU A 15 39.94 -16.91 -3.71
CA LEU A 15 39.34 -18.05 -4.39
C LEU A 15 38.29 -18.73 -3.50
N PHE A 16 38.55 -18.89 -2.21
CA PHE A 16 37.57 -19.41 -1.26
C PHE A 16 36.35 -18.50 -1.09
N ALA A 17 36.55 -17.18 -1.05
CA ALA A 17 35.45 -16.23 -0.99
C ALA A 17 34.56 -16.28 -2.25
N VAL A 18 35.18 -16.32 -3.44
CA VAL A 18 34.46 -16.47 -4.72
C VAL A 18 33.71 -17.81 -4.74
N LEU A 19 34.36 -18.90 -4.35
CA LEU A 19 33.74 -20.22 -4.32
C LEU A 19 32.55 -20.26 -3.35
N THR A 20 32.68 -19.60 -2.19
CA THR A 20 31.60 -19.49 -1.19
C THR A 20 30.42 -18.68 -1.74
N LEU A 21 30.68 -17.57 -2.43
CA LEU A 21 29.66 -16.78 -3.12
C LEU A 21 28.95 -17.58 -4.21
N LEU A 22 29.68 -18.34 -5.01
CA LEU A 22 29.11 -19.22 -6.05
C LEU A 22 28.26 -20.33 -5.43
N LEU A 23 28.73 -20.96 -4.35
CA LEU A 23 27.96 -21.98 -3.63
C LEU A 23 26.70 -21.40 -2.98
N LEU A 24 26.78 -20.18 -2.44
CA LEU A 24 25.62 -19.47 -1.88
C LEU A 24 24.60 -19.17 -2.99
N TRP A 25 25.07 -18.79 -4.17
CA TRP A 25 24.24 -18.53 -5.35
C TRP A 25 23.55 -19.79 -5.84
N GLU A 26 24.28 -20.89 -6.03
CA GLU A 26 23.72 -22.20 -6.42
C GLU A 26 22.72 -22.71 -5.38
N PHE A 27 23.04 -22.58 -4.09
CA PHE A 27 22.11 -22.94 -3.03
C PHE A 27 20.82 -22.11 -3.10
N HIS A 28 20.94 -20.79 -3.32
CA HIS A 28 19.80 -19.93 -3.55
C HIS A 28 18.98 -20.36 -4.77
N GLU A 29 19.62 -20.70 -5.90
CA GLU A 29 18.96 -21.17 -7.12
C GLU A 29 18.21 -22.50 -6.90
N ILE A 30 18.80 -23.44 -6.15
CA ILE A 30 18.14 -24.69 -5.75
C ILE A 30 16.91 -24.41 -4.88
N GLN A 31 17.00 -23.49 -3.91
CA GLN A 31 15.86 -23.12 -3.06
C GLN A 31 14.75 -22.40 -3.84
N VAL A 32 15.13 -21.64 -4.87
CA VAL A 32 14.22 -21.02 -5.83
C VAL A 32 13.48 -22.08 -6.65
N ASN A 33 14.23 -23.01 -7.25
CA ASN A 33 13.68 -24.10 -8.07
C ASN A 33 12.81 -25.06 -7.24
N ALA A 34 13.14 -25.24 -5.95
CA ALA A 34 12.33 -25.99 -5.00
C ALA A 34 11.06 -25.23 -4.55
N GLY A 35 10.83 -24.00 -5.03
CA GLY A 35 9.67 -23.16 -4.68
C GLY A 35 9.65 -22.69 -3.23
N ARG A 36 10.75 -22.84 -2.50
CA ARG A 36 10.90 -22.40 -1.10
C ARG A 36 11.27 -20.92 -1.01
N ILE A 37 11.91 -20.40 -2.05
CA ILE A 37 12.20 -18.98 -2.26
C ILE A 37 11.55 -18.56 -3.58
N LEU A 38 10.74 -17.51 -3.58
CA LEU A 38 10.21 -16.95 -4.83
C LEU A 38 11.27 -16.01 -5.43
N ALA A 39 11.95 -16.41 -6.51
CA ALA A 39 12.91 -15.56 -7.25
C ALA A 39 12.33 -14.27 -7.85
N VAL A 40 11.05 -13.99 -7.58
CA VAL A 40 10.37 -12.75 -7.96
C VAL A 40 10.87 -11.57 -7.11
N ASP A 41 11.55 -11.81 -5.99
CA ASP A 41 11.96 -10.75 -5.04
C ASP A 41 13.11 -9.84 -5.48
N LEU A 42 13.92 -10.23 -6.47
CA LEU A 42 15.03 -9.36 -6.92
C LEU A 42 14.62 -8.36 -8.02
N TRP A 43 13.50 -8.62 -8.72
CA TRP A 43 13.13 -7.89 -9.94
C TRP A 43 11.81 -7.13 -9.84
N ASP A 44 10.98 -7.40 -8.83
CA ASP A 44 9.81 -6.57 -8.56
C ASP A 44 10.22 -5.34 -7.74
N ARG A 45 10.75 -4.32 -8.42
CA ARG A 45 11.18 -3.04 -7.82
C ARG A 45 10.07 -2.35 -6.99
N SER A 46 8.80 -2.75 -7.17
CA SER A 46 7.67 -2.20 -6.41
C SER A 46 7.45 -2.87 -5.05
N GLY A 47 7.92 -4.11 -4.87
CA GLY A 47 7.63 -4.91 -3.68
C GLY A 47 6.14 -5.22 -3.47
N ILE A 48 5.31 -5.13 -4.52
CA ILE A 48 3.86 -5.37 -4.44
C ILE A 48 3.51 -6.67 -5.16
N ARG A 49 2.99 -7.66 -4.44
CA ARG A 49 2.62 -8.98 -4.98
C ARG A 49 1.13 -9.12 -5.27
N LEU A 50 0.30 -8.31 -4.64
CA LEU A 50 -1.14 -8.25 -4.88
C LEU A 50 -1.65 -6.83 -4.61
N PHE A 51 -2.78 -6.49 -5.24
CA PHE A 51 -3.50 -5.26 -4.97
C PHE A 51 -4.89 -5.56 -4.46
N ILE A 52 -5.39 -4.70 -3.57
CA ILE A 52 -6.77 -4.70 -3.08
C ILE A 52 -7.36 -3.33 -3.37
N HIS A 53 -8.48 -3.33 -4.08
CA HIS A 53 -9.28 -2.14 -4.32
C HIS A 53 -10.18 -1.87 -3.10
N ILE A 54 -10.00 -0.71 -2.49
CA ILE A 54 -10.79 -0.26 -1.36
C ILE A 54 -11.49 1.04 -1.70
N THR A 55 -12.63 1.21 -1.05
CA THR A 55 -13.52 2.35 -1.26
C THR A 55 -13.92 2.86 0.12
N PRO A 56 -13.89 4.18 0.36
CA PRO A 56 -14.40 4.76 1.59
C PRO A 56 -15.84 4.31 1.90
N CYS A 57 -16.17 4.09 3.16
CA CYS A 57 -17.51 3.65 3.55
C CYS A 57 -18.39 4.84 3.95
N ASP A 58 -18.60 5.78 3.02
CA ASP A 58 -19.44 6.97 3.24
C ASP A 58 -20.58 7.11 2.23
N GLY A 59 -21.57 7.94 2.57
CA GLY A 59 -22.74 8.19 1.72
C GLY A 59 -22.44 8.91 0.39
N ARG A 60 -21.18 9.29 0.14
CA ARG A 60 -20.73 9.93 -1.12
C ARG A 60 -20.11 8.92 -2.09
N THR A 61 -20.04 7.65 -1.69
CA THR A 61 -19.52 6.57 -2.53
C THR A 61 -20.58 6.13 -3.55
N CYS A 62 -20.20 6.13 -4.83
CA CYS A 62 -21.14 5.73 -5.88
C CYS A 62 -21.28 4.20 -5.96
N PRO A 63 -22.41 3.70 -6.51
CA PRO A 63 -22.68 2.26 -6.60
C PRO A 63 -21.59 1.45 -7.32
N ALA A 64 -21.00 2.00 -8.39
CA ALA A 64 -19.92 1.35 -9.14
C ALA A 64 -18.64 1.14 -8.29
N CYS A 65 -18.32 2.12 -7.45
CA CYS A 65 -17.18 2.05 -6.54
C CYS A 65 -17.44 1.11 -5.36
N LEU A 66 -18.69 1.05 -4.89
CA LEU A 66 -19.11 0.12 -3.85
C LEU A 66 -19.05 -1.34 -4.35
N ALA A 67 -19.48 -1.60 -5.59
CA ALA A 67 -19.46 -2.93 -6.20
C ALA A 67 -18.05 -3.52 -6.40
N THR A 68 -17.02 -2.67 -6.30
CA THR A 68 -15.60 -3.08 -6.39
C THR A 68 -14.86 -3.01 -5.06
N TYR A 69 -15.56 -2.72 -3.97
CA TYR A 69 -14.97 -2.77 -2.64
C TYR A 69 -14.51 -4.19 -2.32
N GLY A 70 -13.21 -4.34 -2.02
CA GLY A 70 -12.60 -5.63 -1.72
C GLY A 70 -12.16 -6.45 -2.93
N LEU A 71 -12.13 -5.86 -4.12
CA LEU A 71 -11.67 -6.56 -5.31
C LEU A 71 -10.14 -6.70 -5.28
N ALA A 72 -9.63 -7.93 -5.27
CA ALA A 72 -8.21 -8.23 -5.24
C ALA A 72 -7.71 -8.78 -6.59
N PHE A 73 -6.48 -8.43 -6.97
CA PHE A 73 -5.87 -8.87 -8.23
C PHE A 73 -4.35 -8.84 -8.20
N LEU A 74 -3.73 -9.52 -9.18
CA LEU A 74 -2.29 -9.55 -9.36
C LEU A 74 -1.77 -8.28 -10.07
N PRO A 75 -0.52 -7.86 -9.83
CA PRO A 75 0.09 -6.70 -10.48
C PRO A 75 0.02 -6.74 -12.02
N ILE A 76 0.12 -7.93 -12.63
CA ILE A 76 0.00 -8.09 -14.08
C ILE A 76 -1.36 -7.61 -14.64
N THR A 77 -2.43 -7.71 -13.84
CA THR A 77 -3.76 -7.21 -14.19
C THR A 77 -3.84 -5.69 -14.05
N ALA A 78 -3.10 -5.12 -13.08
CA ALA A 78 -3.00 -3.68 -12.83
C ALA A 78 -2.19 -2.98 -13.93
N ALA A 79 -1.00 -3.52 -14.23
CA ALA A 79 0.01 -2.93 -15.11
C ALA A 79 -0.42 -2.88 -16.58
N ARG A 80 -1.37 -3.72 -16.99
CA ARG A 80 -1.90 -3.75 -18.37
C ARG A 80 -2.82 -2.57 -18.72
N LYS A 81 -3.28 -1.78 -17.74
CA LYS A 81 -4.13 -0.60 -17.98
C LYS A 81 -3.34 0.67 -17.67
N LYS A 82 -3.14 1.55 -18.66
CA LYS A 82 -2.53 2.88 -18.47
C LYS A 82 -3.25 3.72 -17.42
N GLU A 83 -4.55 3.48 -17.24
CA GLU A 83 -5.39 4.03 -16.18
C GLU A 83 -6.22 2.89 -15.60
N PHE A 84 -5.71 2.22 -14.55
CA PHE A 84 -6.46 1.13 -13.94
C PHE A 84 -7.72 1.67 -13.26
N THR A 85 -8.85 1.56 -13.96
CA THR A 85 -10.18 1.66 -13.38
C THR A 85 -10.62 0.24 -13.02
N SER A 86 -10.64 -0.02 -11.72
CA SER A 86 -11.20 -1.25 -11.14
C SER A 86 -12.65 -1.50 -11.50
N PRO A 87 -13.53 -0.48 -11.66
CA PRO A 87 -14.94 -0.80 -11.78
C PRO A 87 -15.32 -1.34 -13.16
N ARG A 88 -16.23 -2.32 -13.14
CA ARG A 88 -16.95 -2.80 -14.34
C ARG A 88 -17.65 -1.62 -15.06
N ASP A 89 -18.00 -0.59 -14.29
CA ASP A 89 -18.70 0.63 -14.71
C ASP A 89 -17.91 1.90 -14.35
N ARG A 90 -18.10 3.01 -15.06
CA ARG A 90 -17.36 4.26 -14.79
C ARG A 90 -17.77 4.87 -13.44
N CYS A 91 -16.81 5.43 -12.70
CA CYS A 91 -17.12 6.22 -11.51
C CYS A 91 -18.00 7.42 -11.87
N THR A 92 -19.13 7.60 -11.17
CA THR A 92 -20.08 8.70 -11.37
C THR A 92 -19.91 9.86 -10.38
N ASN A 93 -18.87 9.84 -9.54
CA ASN A 93 -18.64 10.92 -8.58
C ASN A 93 -18.13 12.17 -9.33
N PRO A 94 -18.85 13.31 -9.27
CA PRO A 94 -18.45 14.53 -9.97
C PRO A 94 -17.13 15.12 -9.46
N SER A 95 -16.75 14.84 -8.21
CA SER A 95 -15.48 15.27 -7.61
C SER A 95 -14.31 14.30 -7.90
N GLY A 96 -14.54 13.29 -8.75
CA GLY A 96 -13.56 12.26 -9.10
C GLY A 96 -13.64 11.01 -8.23
N CYS A 97 -12.98 9.94 -8.70
CA CYS A 97 -12.96 8.66 -8.00
C CYS A 97 -12.18 8.78 -6.69
N ARG A 98 -12.78 8.27 -5.61
CA ARG A 98 -12.21 8.28 -4.26
C ARG A 98 -11.73 6.90 -3.80
N CYS A 99 -11.81 5.91 -4.69
CA CYS A 99 -11.29 4.59 -4.43
C CYS A 99 -9.76 4.60 -4.42
N LEU A 100 -9.21 3.64 -3.71
CA LEU A 100 -7.78 3.47 -3.56
C LEU A 100 -7.40 2.08 -3.94
N LEU A 101 -6.19 1.98 -4.49
CA LEU A 101 -5.59 0.71 -4.77
C LEU A 101 -4.43 0.49 -3.82
N VAL A 102 -4.62 -0.44 -2.88
CA VAL A 102 -3.59 -0.76 -1.89
C VAL A 102 -2.79 -1.96 -2.37
N GLY A 103 -1.51 -1.73 -2.63
CA GLY A 103 -0.55 -2.78 -2.91
C GLY A 103 -0.06 -3.43 -1.63
N LEU A 104 0.02 -4.75 -1.60
CA LEU A 104 0.59 -5.56 -0.52
C LEU A 104 1.66 -6.49 -1.07
N TYR A 105 2.75 -6.65 -0.32
CA TYR A 105 3.66 -7.77 -0.47
C TYR A 105 3.02 -9.04 0.09
N GLY A 106 2.39 -8.97 1.27
CA GLY A 106 1.43 -9.98 1.73
C GLY A 106 2.07 -11.29 2.20
N SER A 107 3.04 -11.23 3.14
CA SER A 107 3.74 -12.44 3.62
C SER A 107 3.14 -13.13 4.85
N TRP A 108 1.99 -12.68 5.36
CA TRP A 108 1.25 -13.37 6.42
C TRP A 108 0.23 -14.39 5.86
N PRO A 109 -0.28 -15.33 6.68
CA PRO A 109 -1.06 -16.48 6.18
C PRO A 109 -2.25 -16.11 5.30
N GLU A 110 -3.04 -15.12 5.69
CA GLU A 110 -4.26 -14.69 5.02
C GLU A 110 -3.95 -14.07 3.65
N ALA A 111 -2.96 -13.16 3.59
CA ALA A 111 -2.51 -12.57 2.34
C ALA A 111 -1.85 -13.59 1.41
N ARG A 112 -1.06 -14.53 1.95
CA ARG A 112 -0.48 -15.65 1.18
C ARG A 112 -1.55 -16.56 0.60
N ALA A 113 -2.59 -16.88 1.37
CA ALA A 113 -3.71 -17.68 0.90
C ALA A 113 -4.46 -16.97 -0.25
N LEU A 114 -4.68 -15.66 -0.14
CA LEU A 114 -5.26 -14.86 -1.22
C LEU A 114 -4.36 -14.82 -2.46
N LEU A 115 -3.06 -14.57 -2.28
CA LEU A 115 -2.09 -14.54 -3.39
C LEU A 115 -2.09 -15.86 -4.15
N LYS A 116 -2.06 -16.99 -3.42
CA LYS A 116 -2.13 -18.33 -4.02
C LYS A 116 -3.43 -18.53 -4.81
N ARG A 117 -4.58 -18.17 -4.22
CA ARG A 117 -5.89 -18.23 -4.91
C ARG A 117 -5.91 -17.41 -6.20
N LEU A 118 -5.27 -16.24 -6.21
CA LEU A 118 -5.15 -15.40 -7.41
C LEU A 118 -4.24 -16.04 -8.46
N GLN A 119 -3.13 -16.65 -8.04
CA GLN A 119 -2.18 -17.33 -8.93
C GLN A 119 -2.76 -18.61 -9.55
N ASP A 120 -3.58 -19.34 -8.79
CA ASP A 120 -4.25 -20.57 -9.22
C ASP A 120 -5.26 -20.32 -10.37
N GLN A 121 -5.67 -19.06 -10.61
CA GLN A 121 -6.55 -18.69 -11.73
C GLN A 121 -5.83 -18.58 -13.10
N GLY A 122 -4.52 -18.85 -13.14
CA GLY A 122 -3.73 -18.88 -14.37
C GLY A 122 -2.92 -17.61 -14.62
N LYS A 123 -1.72 -17.77 -15.18
CA LYS A 123 -0.72 -16.69 -15.31
C LYS A 123 -1.04 -15.66 -16.40
N SER A 124 -1.78 -16.04 -17.45
CA SER A 124 -1.95 -15.21 -18.65
C SER A 124 -3.08 -14.18 -18.54
N ASN A 125 -4.13 -14.47 -17.75
CA ASN A 125 -5.26 -13.58 -17.51
C ASN A 125 -5.98 -13.90 -16.18
N PRO A 126 -5.32 -13.69 -15.02
CA PRO A 126 -5.92 -13.97 -13.72
C PRO A 126 -7.13 -13.06 -13.51
N LYS A 127 -8.28 -13.66 -13.15
CA LYS A 127 -9.48 -12.90 -12.85
C LYS A 127 -9.33 -12.23 -11.48
N PRO A 128 -9.94 -11.07 -11.26
CA PRO A 128 -9.98 -10.49 -9.93
C PRO A 128 -10.88 -11.33 -9.01
N ILE A 129 -10.53 -11.41 -7.73
CA ILE A 129 -11.32 -12.07 -6.69
C ILE A 129 -12.00 -11.02 -5.84
N LEU A 130 -13.32 -11.09 -5.70
CA LEU A 130 -14.07 -10.25 -4.77
C LEU A 130 -13.99 -10.87 -3.37
N LEU A 131 -13.45 -10.11 -2.42
CA LEU A 131 -13.35 -10.52 -1.02
C LEU A 131 -14.62 -10.18 -0.25
N THR A 132 -15.03 -11.07 0.65
CA THR A 132 -16.08 -10.74 1.63
C THR A 132 -15.52 -9.81 2.71
N THR A 133 -16.38 -9.07 3.41
CA THR A 133 -15.96 -8.20 4.53
C THR A 133 -15.14 -8.95 5.58
N PRO A 134 -15.52 -10.16 6.03
CA PRO A 134 -14.67 -10.94 6.95
C PRO A 134 -13.29 -11.29 6.38
N GLN A 135 -13.17 -11.57 5.08
CA GLN A 135 -11.88 -11.86 4.45
C GLN A 135 -10.98 -10.62 4.40
N LEU A 136 -11.56 -9.45 4.11
CA LEU A 136 -10.82 -8.18 4.18
C LEU A 136 -10.33 -7.89 5.59
N ILE A 137 -11.18 -8.10 6.60
CA ILE A 137 -10.81 -7.93 8.01
C ILE A 137 -9.66 -8.88 8.38
N ALA A 138 -9.75 -10.15 7.98
CA ALA A 138 -8.70 -11.13 8.25
C ALA A 138 -7.37 -10.74 7.61
N ILE A 139 -7.39 -10.13 6.42
CA ILE A 139 -6.18 -9.61 5.77
C ILE A 139 -5.65 -8.40 6.55
N ALA A 140 -6.49 -7.42 6.86
CA ALA A 140 -6.06 -6.18 7.52
C ALA A 140 -5.59 -6.38 8.98
N LYS A 141 -6.29 -7.23 9.74
CA LYS A 141 -6.03 -7.50 11.17
C LYS A 141 -5.28 -8.81 11.43
N GLY A 142 -4.80 -9.48 10.38
CA GLY A 142 -4.00 -10.70 10.51
C GLY A 142 -2.67 -10.44 11.22
N PRO A 143 -1.86 -11.48 11.47
CA PRO A 143 -0.56 -11.37 12.15
C PRO A 143 0.53 -10.79 11.22
N TRP A 144 0.22 -9.72 10.48
CA TRP A 144 1.12 -9.11 9.49
C TRP A 144 2.37 -8.52 10.14
N GLU A 145 2.29 -8.04 11.38
CA GLU A 145 3.45 -7.51 12.13
C GLU A 145 4.52 -8.55 12.42
N GLN A 146 4.13 -9.83 12.51
CA GLN A 146 5.05 -10.95 12.76
C GLN A 146 5.68 -11.46 11.46
N SER A 147 5.27 -10.93 10.31
CA SER A 147 5.75 -11.36 9.02
C SER A 147 7.08 -10.70 8.65
N LEU A 148 7.92 -11.38 7.86
CA LEU A 148 9.19 -10.84 7.39
C LEU A 148 9.02 -9.57 6.54
N SER A 149 7.85 -9.38 5.94
CA SER A 149 7.50 -8.19 5.15
C SER A 149 6.77 -7.09 5.93
N ALA A 150 6.67 -7.20 7.27
CA ALA A 150 5.91 -6.27 8.09
C ALA A 150 6.27 -4.81 7.82
N ALA A 151 7.56 -4.50 7.66
CA ALA A 151 8.02 -3.15 7.35
C ALA A 151 7.53 -2.64 5.98
N MET A 152 7.49 -3.50 4.96
CA MET A 152 7.04 -3.13 3.60
C MET A 152 5.55 -2.89 3.51
N ASP A 153 4.77 -3.62 4.31
CA ASP A 153 3.31 -3.56 4.25
C ASP A 153 2.68 -2.65 5.31
N ARG A 154 3.46 -2.17 6.29
CA ARG A 154 2.93 -1.42 7.44
C ARG A 154 2.03 -0.24 7.05
N VAL A 155 2.50 0.63 6.16
CA VAL A 155 1.70 1.80 5.71
C VAL A 155 0.46 1.34 4.93
N SER A 156 0.63 0.35 4.06
CA SER A 156 -0.45 -0.21 3.23
C SER A 156 -1.55 -0.86 4.10
N VAL A 157 -1.17 -1.62 5.11
CA VAL A 157 -2.10 -2.27 6.04
C VAL A 157 -2.79 -1.23 6.94
N HIS A 158 -2.06 -0.24 7.46
CA HIS A 158 -2.71 0.85 8.19
C HIS A 158 -3.69 1.63 7.32
N MET A 159 -3.44 1.79 6.02
CA MET A 159 -4.41 2.39 5.10
C MET A 159 -5.66 1.51 4.92
N LEU A 160 -5.50 0.19 4.80
CA LEU A 160 -6.62 -0.76 4.75
C LEU A 160 -7.45 -0.73 6.03
N GLU A 161 -6.78 -0.79 7.18
CA GLU A 161 -7.41 -0.68 8.50
C GLU A 161 -8.15 0.65 8.63
N ALA A 162 -7.52 1.78 8.27
CA ALA A 162 -8.14 3.10 8.39
C ALA A 162 -9.47 3.18 7.65
N VAL A 163 -9.51 2.73 6.38
CA VAL A 163 -10.73 2.72 5.56
C VAL A 163 -11.79 1.79 6.12
N HIS A 164 -11.40 0.63 6.66
CA HIS A 164 -12.34 -0.32 7.25
C HIS A 164 -12.94 0.20 8.56
N GLU A 165 -12.15 0.91 9.36
CA GLU A 165 -12.52 1.37 10.70
C GLU A 165 -13.28 2.71 10.71
N GLU A 166 -13.42 3.40 9.56
CA GLU A 166 -14.04 4.74 9.49
C GLU A 166 -15.42 4.81 10.16
N LYS A 167 -16.23 3.76 9.99
CA LYS A 167 -17.59 3.68 10.53
C LYS A 167 -17.66 2.97 11.90
N PRO A 168 -17.07 1.78 12.09
CA PRO A 168 -17.22 1.07 13.36
C PRO A 168 -16.39 1.68 14.50
N HIS A 169 -15.19 2.20 14.22
CA HIS A 169 -14.28 2.73 15.23
C HIS A 169 -13.54 3.97 14.70
N PRO A 170 -14.21 5.13 14.63
CA PRO A 170 -13.68 6.34 13.99
C PRO A 170 -12.35 6.82 14.58
N ASP A 171 -12.14 6.70 15.90
CA ASP A 171 -10.88 7.08 16.53
C ASP A 171 -9.70 6.20 16.10
N VAL A 172 -9.97 4.90 15.85
CA VAL A 172 -8.96 3.98 15.29
C VAL A 172 -8.63 4.42 13.87
N ALA A 173 -9.63 4.70 13.03
CA ALA A 173 -9.40 5.19 11.68
C ALA A 173 -8.61 6.51 11.66
N ILE A 174 -8.93 7.46 12.54
CA ILE A 174 -8.20 8.73 12.70
C ILE A 174 -6.71 8.46 13.00
N PHE A 175 -6.42 7.63 14.00
CA PHE A 175 -5.06 7.27 14.37
C PHE A 175 -4.30 6.63 13.20
N LYS A 176 -4.95 5.71 12.47
CA LYS A 176 -4.34 4.98 11.35
C LYS A 176 -4.07 5.90 10.16
N TYR A 177 -4.97 6.83 9.83
CA TYR A 177 -4.70 7.85 8.81
C TYR A 177 -3.54 8.77 9.19
N GLN A 178 -3.49 9.21 10.45
CA GLN A 178 -2.37 10.01 10.95
C GLN A 178 -1.04 9.24 10.83
N TYR A 179 -1.06 7.94 11.15
CA TYR A 179 0.10 7.07 10.97
C TYR A 179 0.55 7.03 9.51
N VAL A 180 -0.37 6.80 8.56
CA VAL A 180 -0.06 6.76 7.11
C VAL A 180 0.60 8.08 6.67
N ILE A 181 0.03 9.22 7.04
CA ILE A 181 0.57 10.54 6.69
C ILE A 181 1.99 10.73 7.24
N ALA A 182 2.23 10.30 8.49
CA ALA A 182 3.53 10.48 9.13
C ALA A 182 4.62 9.54 8.59
N ASN A 183 4.25 8.31 8.20
CA ASN A 183 5.18 7.22 7.94
C ASN A 183 5.30 6.83 6.44
N ALA A 184 4.47 7.36 5.56
CA ALA A 184 4.66 7.19 4.12
C ALA A 184 5.92 7.92 3.64
N LYS A 185 7.00 7.17 3.42
CA LYS A 185 8.32 7.70 3.00
C LYS A 185 8.82 7.15 1.67
N THR A 186 8.21 6.09 1.15
CA THR A 186 8.60 5.45 -0.11
C THR A 186 7.68 5.90 -1.24
N ASP A 187 8.15 5.88 -2.49
CA ASP A 187 7.31 6.21 -3.66
C ASP A 187 6.02 5.38 -3.71
N ARG A 188 6.09 4.11 -3.29
CA ARG A 188 4.92 3.24 -3.13
C ARG A 188 3.91 3.82 -2.15
N ASP A 189 4.36 4.29 -0.99
CA ASP A 189 3.50 4.76 0.09
C ASP A 189 3.01 6.20 -0.11
N LEU A 190 3.78 7.03 -0.84
CA LEU A 190 3.44 8.42 -1.12
C LEU A 190 2.08 8.57 -1.84
N ALA A 191 1.68 7.55 -2.60
CA ALA A 191 0.36 7.47 -3.21
C ALA A 191 -0.81 7.52 -2.20
N PHE A 192 -0.58 7.16 -0.93
CA PHE A 192 -1.61 7.14 0.13
C PHE A 192 -1.71 8.46 0.91
N VAL A 193 -0.71 9.35 0.84
CA VAL A 193 -0.65 10.55 1.69
C VAL A 193 -1.81 11.49 1.41
N ILE A 194 -2.03 11.87 0.14
CA ILE A 194 -3.13 12.79 -0.22
C ILE A 194 -4.49 12.17 0.11
N PRO A 195 -4.79 10.91 -0.29
CA PRO A 195 -6.01 10.24 0.16
C PRO A 195 -6.21 10.25 1.68
N ALA A 196 -5.16 9.95 2.45
CA ALA A 196 -5.23 9.94 3.90
C ALA A 196 -5.57 11.32 4.48
N TYR A 197 -4.97 12.41 3.98
CA TYR A 197 -5.35 13.78 4.37
C TYR A 197 -6.81 14.09 4.05
N LEU A 198 -7.27 13.78 2.84
CA LEU A 198 -8.63 14.06 2.41
C LEU A 198 -9.66 13.28 3.23
N ARG A 199 -9.37 12.01 3.55
CA ARG A 199 -10.23 11.16 4.39
C ARG A 199 -10.20 11.56 5.85
N LEU A 200 -9.02 11.84 6.40
CA LEU A 200 -8.88 12.26 7.78
C LEU A 200 -9.65 13.56 8.05
N THR A 201 -9.55 14.54 7.17
CA THR A 201 -10.29 15.81 7.32
C THR A 201 -11.80 15.62 7.22
N ASP A 202 -12.28 14.78 6.29
CA ASP A 202 -13.71 14.39 6.23
C ASP A 202 -14.17 13.71 7.52
N LEU A 203 -13.38 12.76 8.03
CA LEU A 203 -13.74 11.97 9.20
C LEU A 203 -13.78 12.82 10.48
N LEU A 204 -12.82 13.73 10.65
CA LEU A 204 -12.78 14.68 11.77
C LEU A 204 -13.99 15.62 11.72
N GLU A 205 -14.36 16.13 10.54
CA GLU A 205 -15.53 16.98 10.36
C GLU A 205 -16.84 16.24 10.70
N GLN A 206 -17.00 14.99 10.23
CA GLN A 206 -18.17 14.16 10.53
C GLN A 206 -18.38 13.89 12.02
N HIS A 207 -17.30 13.91 12.80
CA HIS A 207 -17.33 13.66 14.25
C HIS A 207 -17.22 14.95 15.07
N GLY A 208 -17.45 16.12 14.47
CA GLY A 208 -17.47 17.41 15.17
C GLY A 208 -16.10 17.91 15.65
N ARG A 209 -14.99 17.27 15.25
CA ARG A 209 -13.62 17.64 15.60
C ARG A 209 -13.09 18.73 14.67
N TYR A 210 -13.79 19.86 14.60
CA TYR A 210 -13.53 20.91 13.60
C TYR A 210 -12.15 21.57 13.73
N LYS A 211 -11.66 21.77 14.97
CA LYS A 211 -10.31 22.31 15.21
C LYS A 211 -9.23 21.39 14.64
N ASP A 212 -9.31 20.09 14.95
CA ASP A 212 -8.38 19.09 14.44
C ASP A 212 -8.45 18.97 12.92
N ALA A 213 -9.65 19.11 12.34
CA ALA A 213 -9.84 19.13 10.90
C ALA A 213 -9.13 20.33 10.25
N LEU A 214 -9.24 21.53 10.85
CA LEU A 214 -8.53 22.73 10.40
C LEU A 214 -7.01 22.57 10.50
N GLU A 215 -6.50 22.07 11.63
CA GLU A 215 -5.07 21.80 11.79
C GLU A 215 -4.55 20.79 10.75
N CYS A 216 -5.34 19.76 10.45
CA CYS A 216 -5.00 18.77 9.44
C CYS A 216 -4.91 19.40 8.04
N ILE A 217 -5.84 20.31 7.71
CA ILE A 217 -5.79 21.09 6.46
C ILE A 217 -4.56 21.99 6.43
N ASP A 218 -4.24 22.69 7.51
CA ASP A 218 -3.07 23.57 7.57
C ASP A 218 -1.78 22.78 7.35
N ARG A 219 -1.65 21.58 7.93
CA ARG A 219 -0.52 20.66 7.69
C ARG A 219 -0.45 20.22 6.22
N PHE A 220 -1.59 19.90 5.60
CA PHE A 220 -1.65 19.57 4.17
C PHE A 220 -1.15 20.73 3.30
N GLU A 221 -1.62 21.95 3.54
CA GLU A 221 -1.20 23.14 2.79
C GLU A 221 0.30 23.44 2.97
N GLN A 222 0.83 23.29 4.19
CA GLN A 222 2.26 23.47 4.48
C GLN A 222 3.13 22.41 3.79
N ALA A 223 2.66 21.17 3.72
CA ALA A 223 3.35 20.05 3.06
C ALA A 223 3.39 20.24 1.54
N TYR A 224 2.30 20.73 0.95
CA TYR A 224 2.14 20.90 -0.51
C TYR A 224 2.13 22.37 -0.96
N ALA A 225 2.83 23.23 -0.21
CA ALA A 225 2.97 24.65 -0.52
C ALA A 225 3.54 24.84 -1.93
N PRO A 226 3.14 25.91 -2.65
CA PRO A 226 3.67 26.21 -3.97
C PRO A 226 5.20 26.17 -3.99
N GLY A 227 5.78 25.40 -4.91
CA GLY A 227 7.24 25.25 -5.06
C GLY A 227 7.91 24.15 -4.23
N LYS A 228 7.22 23.47 -3.30
CA LYS A 228 7.83 22.39 -2.48
C LYS A 228 7.79 20.99 -3.10
N LEU A 229 6.77 20.66 -3.90
CA LEU A 229 6.63 19.36 -4.54
C LEU A 229 6.03 19.52 -5.95
N ALA A 230 6.86 19.33 -6.97
CA ALA A 230 6.43 19.11 -8.34
C ALA A 230 6.66 17.63 -8.68
N GLY A 231 5.60 16.86 -8.90
CA GLY A 231 5.71 15.44 -9.21
C GLY A 231 4.37 14.70 -9.22
N HIS A 232 4.42 13.40 -9.53
CA HIS A 232 3.23 12.53 -9.62
C HIS A 232 2.44 12.38 -8.30
N PHE A 233 3.05 12.71 -7.17
CA PHE A 233 2.44 12.65 -5.83
C PHE A 233 1.98 14.02 -5.31
N SER A 234 1.91 15.04 -6.18
CA SER A 234 1.36 16.35 -5.83
C SER A 234 -0.16 16.36 -5.97
N PRO A 235 -0.88 17.09 -5.09
CA PRO A 235 -2.34 17.12 -5.14
C PRO A 235 -2.82 17.82 -6.41
N THR A 236 -3.85 17.25 -7.03
CA THR A 236 -4.46 17.79 -8.25
C THR A 236 -5.20 19.10 -7.95
N PRO A 237 -5.47 19.95 -8.97
CA PRO A 237 -6.27 21.16 -8.78
C PRO A 237 -7.63 20.89 -8.12
N ALA A 238 -8.29 19.79 -8.50
CA ALA A 238 -9.57 19.39 -7.90
C ALA A 238 -9.42 19.05 -6.41
N GLN A 239 -8.38 18.30 -6.02
CA GLN A 239 -8.11 17.98 -4.62
C GLN A 239 -7.79 19.23 -3.79
N ARG A 240 -7.00 20.17 -4.35
CA ARG A 240 -6.73 21.46 -3.71
C ARG A 240 -8.02 22.28 -3.53
N GLY A 241 -8.89 22.31 -4.54
CA GLY A 241 -10.19 22.97 -4.45
C GLY A 241 -11.06 22.41 -3.31
N VAL A 242 -11.18 21.08 -3.23
CA VAL A 242 -11.93 20.42 -2.13
C VAL A 242 -11.40 20.80 -0.75
N VAL A 243 -10.08 20.87 -0.57
CA VAL A 243 -9.47 21.27 0.70
C VAL A 243 -9.73 22.74 1.02
N ALA A 244 -9.61 23.63 0.02
CA ALA A 244 -9.87 25.06 0.19
C ALA A 244 -11.33 25.37 0.55
N ASP A 245 -12.28 24.73 -0.14
CA ASP A 245 -13.71 24.86 0.14
C ASP A 245 -14.05 24.36 1.55
N ARG A 246 -13.44 23.22 1.95
CA ARG A 246 -13.59 22.67 3.30
C ARG A 246 -13.02 23.62 4.36
N LYS A 247 -11.84 24.18 4.16
CA LYS A 247 -11.22 25.15 5.08
C LYS A 247 -12.11 26.35 5.31
N THR A 248 -12.68 26.90 4.23
CA THR A 248 -13.58 28.05 4.29
C THR A 248 -14.82 27.74 5.12
N ARG A 249 -15.47 26.59 4.87
CA ARG A 249 -16.62 26.12 5.65
C ARG A 249 -16.29 25.88 7.13
N LEU A 250 -15.16 25.25 7.42
CA LEU A 250 -14.77 24.95 8.81
C LEU A 250 -14.47 26.23 9.61
N ARG A 251 -13.93 27.27 8.98
CA ARG A 251 -13.74 28.58 9.62
C ARG A 251 -15.05 29.27 9.97
N THR A 252 -16.10 29.06 9.18
CA THR A 252 -17.43 29.61 9.46
C THR A 252 -18.22 28.83 10.51
N VAL A 253 -17.95 27.52 10.67
CA VAL A 253 -18.66 26.64 11.62
C VAL A 253 -17.93 26.53 12.97
N GLY A 254 -16.60 26.70 12.97
CA GLY A 254 -15.77 26.66 14.18
C GLY A 254 -15.49 28.02 14.83
N ALA A 255 -16.06 29.10 14.30
CA ALA A 255 -16.15 30.41 14.96
C ALA A 255 -17.40 30.44 15.84
#